data_AF-A0A0L8I588-F1
#
_entry.id   AF-A0A0L8I588-F1
#
_cell.length_a   1.000
_cell.length_b   1.000
_cell.length_c   1.000
_cell.angle_alpha   90.00
_cell.angle_beta   90.00
_cell.angle_gamma   90.00
#
_symmetry.space_group_name_H-M   'P 1'
#
loop_
_entity.id
_entity.type
_entity.pdbx_description
1 polymer ?
#
loop_
_entity_poly.entity_id
_entity_poly.type
_entity_poly.pdbx_seq_one_letter_code
_entity_poly.pdbx_strand_id
1 'polypeptide(L)'
;MQYYFEVLKRVVVIIKSLSESGLTFRDLEEKWCSLNNGNILGAIELTAEFDPFLHEHLEKCKNTKVNITYLSKSVYEELIEIMGKHGKNEVVNQINNLDIKYYSIIVDYT
;
A
#
# COMPACT_ATOMS: atom_id res chain seq x y z
N MET A 1 8.62 -3.63 18.67
CA MET A 1 9.26 -3.25 17.39
C MET A 1 9.08 -4.33 16.32
N GLN A 2 9.60 -5.55 16.51
CA GLN A 2 9.49 -6.62 15.49
C GLN A 2 8.06 -6.91 15.02
N TYR A 3 7.09 -6.95 15.94
CA TYR A 3 5.68 -7.20 15.62
C TYR A 3 5.13 -6.22 14.57
N TYR A 4 5.29 -4.91 14.78
CA TYR A 4 4.77 -3.90 13.86
C TYR A 4 5.53 -3.87 12.53
N PHE A 5 6.82 -4.22 12.54
CA PHE A 5 7.58 -4.40 11.31
C PHE A 5 7.00 -5.53 10.44
N GLU A 6 6.60 -6.64 11.04
CA GLU A 6 5.96 -7.76 10.33
C GLU A 6 4.58 -7.39 9.76
N VAL A 7 3.81 -6.53 10.43
CA VAL A 7 2.56 -5.98 9.91
C VAL A 7 2.83 -5.09 8.69
N LEU A 8 3.74 -4.11 8.85
CA LEU A 8 4.11 -3.18 7.78
C LEU A 8 4.64 -3.89 6.54
N LYS A 9 5.45 -4.94 6.73
CA LYS A 9 5.99 -5.74 5.62
C LYS A 9 4.89 -6.31 4.72
N ARG A 10 3.79 -6.81 5.31
CA ARG A 10 2.63 -7.34 4.56
C ARG A 10 1.89 -6.23 3.82
N VAL A 11 1.67 -5.10 4.48
CA VAL A 11 1.03 -3.92 3.86
C VAL A 11 1.84 -3.43 2.65
N VAL A 12 3.17 -3.34 2.78
CA VAL A 12 4.05 -2.94 1.67
C VAL A 12 3.97 -3.92 0.51
N VAL A 13 3.94 -5.23 0.77
CA VAL A 13 3.80 -6.25 -0.28
C VAL A 13 2.45 -6.12 -1.00
N ILE A 14 1.36 -5.86 -0.26
CA ILE A 14 0.03 -5.63 -0.84
C ILE A 14 0.03 -4.38 -1.73
N ILE A 15 0.53 -3.25 -1.22
CA ILE A 15 0.63 -2.00 -2.01
C ILE A 15 1.44 -2.24 -3.28
N LYS A 16 2.59 -2.92 -3.17
CA LYS A 16 3.44 -3.25 -4.31
C LYS A 16 2.69 -4.08 -5.35
N SER A 17 2.02 -5.16 -4.93
CA SER A 17 1.26 -6.05 -5.83
C SER A 17 0.15 -5.31 -6.59
N LEU A 18 -0.61 -4.47 -5.87
CA LEU A 18 -1.65 -3.63 -6.48
C LEU A 18 -1.05 -2.62 -7.48
N SER A 19 0.08 -2.01 -7.13
CA SER A 19 0.81 -1.07 -8.00
C SER A 19 1.25 -1.73 -9.31
N GLU A 20 1.86 -2.92 -9.20
CA GLU A 20 2.35 -3.69 -10.36
C GLU A 20 1.20 -4.15 -11.27
N SER A 21 0.01 -4.38 -10.69
CA SER A 21 -1.19 -4.77 -11.42
C SER A 21 -1.98 -3.60 -12.00
N GLY A 22 -1.58 -2.35 -11.74
CA GLY A 22 -2.31 -1.15 -12.17
C GLY A 22 -3.67 -0.97 -11.49
N LEU A 23 -3.89 -1.63 -10.35
CA LEU A 23 -5.15 -1.54 -9.60
C LEU A 23 -5.20 -0.26 -8.78
N THR A 24 -6.37 0.38 -8.73
CA THR A 24 -6.60 1.56 -7.90
C THR A 24 -6.44 1.21 -6.43
N PHE A 25 -5.80 2.07 -5.63
CA PHE A 25 -5.61 1.80 -4.20
C PHE A 25 -6.86 2.07 -3.35
N ARG A 26 -7.68 3.04 -3.78
CA ARG A 26 -8.83 3.56 -3.04
C ARG A 26 -10.12 3.25 -3.80
N ASP A 27 -11.17 2.93 -3.05
CA ASP A 27 -12.56 2.96 -3.51
C ASP A 27 -13.39 3.92 -2.63
N LEU A 28 -14.68 4.07 -2.99
CA LEU A 28 -15.60 5.07 -2.44
C LEU A 28 -15.85 4.96 -0.92
N GLU A 29 -15.68 3.78 -0.32
CA GLU A 29 -15.85 3.59 1.13
C GLU A 29 -14.70 2.81 1.77
N GLU A 30 -14.44 3.10 3.05
CA GLU A 30 -13.46 2.40 3.87
C GLU A 30 -14.10 1.97 5.19
N LYS A 31 -14.76 0.81 5.15
CA LYS A 31 -15.37 0.18 6.32
C LYS A 31 -14.99 -1.29 6.35
N TRP A 32 -14.27 -1.70 7.39
CA TRP A 32 -13.97 -3.12 7.64
C TRP A 32 -15.17 -4.03 7.35
N CYS A 33 -14.95 -5.09 6.57
CA CYS A 33 -15.96 -6.04 6.11
C CYS A 33 -17.09 -5.45 5.25
N SER A 34 -16.86 -4.34 4.55
CA SER A 34 -17.81 -3.82 3.56
C SER A 34 -17.48 -4.33 2.15
N LEU A 35 -18.53 -4.61 1.38
CA LEU A 35 -18.43 -4.99 -0.05
C LEU A 35 -17.79 -3.90 -0.92
N ASN A 36 -17.70 -2.66 -0.39
CA ASN A 36 -17.23 -1.48 -1.10
C ASN A 36 -15.85 -1.00 -0.59
N ASN A 37 -15.09 -1.89 0.05
CA ASN A 37 -13.75 -1.58 0.52
C ASN A 37 -12.80 -1.28 -0.63
N GLY A 38 -11.96 -0.26 -0.45
CA GLY A 38 -10.80 -0.02 -1.30
C GLY A 38 -9.96 -1.28 -1.48
N ASN A 39 -9.43 -1.50 -2.69
CA ASN A 39 -8.61 -2.67 -3.04
C ASN A 39 -7.50 -3.01 -2.01
N ILE A 40 -6.90 -2.02 -1.34
CA ILE A 40 -5.92 -2.27 -0.26
C ILE A 40 -6.55 -3.00 0.92
N LEU A 41 -7.70 -2.52 1.40
CA LEU A 41 -8.38 -3.09 2.56
C LEU A 41 -8.91 -4.48 2.24
N GLY A 42 -9.50 -4.66 1.05
CA GLY A 42 -9.94 -5.97 0.57
C GLY A 42 -8.77 -6.96 0.46
N ALA A 43 -7.62 -6.53 -0.06
CA ALA A 43 -6.42 -7.37 -0.14
C ALA A 43 -5.85 -7.74 1.25
N ILE A 44 -5.91 -6.83 2.23
CA ILE A 44 -5.52 -7.12 3.62
C ILE A 44 -6.44 -8.19 4.23
N GLU A 45 -7.76 -8.05 4.04
CA GLU A 45 -8.76 -9.01 4.54
C GLU A 45 -8.55 -10.40 3.92
N LEU A 46 -8.38 -10.47 2.59
CA LEU A 46 -8.08 -11.72 1.87
C LEU A 46 -6.77 -12.36 2.33
N THR A 47 -5.72 -11.56 2.50
CA THR A 47 -4.41 -12.07 2.96
C THR A 47 -4.54 -12.65 4.38
N ALA A 48 -5.36 -12.05 5.23
CA ALA A 48 -5.59 -12.52 6.59
C ALA A 48 -6.36 -13.85 6.67
N GLU A 49 -7.02 -14.30 5.59
CA GLU A 49 -7.61 -15.66 5.56
C GLU A 49 -6.53 -16.75 5.57
N PHE A 50 -5.35 -16.46 5.01
CA PHE A 50 -4.25 -17.41 4.85
C PHE A 50 -3.03 -17.09 5.72
N ASP A 51 -3.03 -15.92 6.39
CA ASP A 51 -1.95 -15.48 7.26
C ASP A 51 -2.44 -15.38 8.72
N PRO A 52 -2.16 -16.39 9.57
CA PRO A 52 -2.61 -16.41 10.96
C PRO A 52 -2.11 -15.22 11.78
N PHE A 53 -0.93 -14.69 11.47
CA PHE A 53 -0.36 -13.54 12.17
C PHE A 53 -1.17 -12.27 11.84
N LEU A 54 -1.48 -12.07 10.56
CA LEU A 54 -2.28 -10.93 10.13
C LEU A 54 -3.73 -11.05 10.64
N HIS A 55 -4.29 -12.26 10.64
CA HIS A 55 -5.60 -12.55 11.23
C HIS A 55 -5.68 -12.14 12.70
N GLU A 56 -4.72 -12.60 13.52
CA GLU A 56 -4.67 -12.27 14.94
C GLU A 56 -4.52 -10.75 15.15
N HIS A 57 -3.72 -10.09 14.31
CA HIS A 57 -3.59 -8.63 14.34
C HIS A 57 -4.94 -7.93 14.07
N LEU A 58 -5.68 -8.36 13.06
CA LEU A 58 -7.00 -7.80 12.73
C LEU A 58 -8.01 -8.00 13.86
N GLU A 59 -8.05 -9.19 14.47
CA GLU A 59 -8.95 -9.47 15.59
C GLU A 59 -8.62 -8.59 16.82
N LYS A 60 -7.33 -8.34 17.09
CA LYS A 60 -6.93 -7.38 18.13
C LYS A 60 -7.41 -5.96 17.80
N CYS A 61 -7.31 -5.55 16.54
CA CYS A 61 -7.76 -4.23 16.08
C CYS A 61 -9.28 -4.04 16.18
N LYS A 62 -10.08 -5.10 16.00
CA LYS A 62 -11.55 -5.04 16.18
C LYS A 62 -11.94 -4.90 17.65
N ASN A 63 -11.28 -5.65 18.52
CA ASN A 63 -11.63 -5.75 19.95
C ASN A 63 -11.12 -4.58 20.79
N THR A 64 -10.03 -3.95 20.37
CA THR A 64 -9.51 -2.75 21.02
C THR A 64 -9.87 -1.54 20.16
N LYS A 65 -10.50 -0.49 20.73
CA LYS A 65 -10.71 0.81 20.06
C LYS A 65 -9.37 1.55 19.84
N VAL A 66 -8.37 0.85 19.32
CA VAL A 66 -7.04 1.40 19.04
C VAL A 66 -7.16 2.23 17.79
N ASN A 67 -7.21 3.54 17.98
CA ASN A 67 -7.37 4.56 16.93
C ASN A 67 -6.22 4.61 15.91
N ILE A 68 -5.11 3.90 16.14
CA ILE A 68 -3.94 3.91 15.25
C ILE A 68 -3.52 2.46 15.01
N THR A 69 -4.19 1.82 14.06
CA THR A 69 -3.70 0.58 13.48
C THR A 69 -2.74 0.96 12.36
N TYR A 70 -1.63 0.24 12.18
CA TYR A 70 -0.77 0.38 11.00
C TYR A 70 -1.49 -0.02 9.68
N LEU A 71 -2.77 -0.35 9.79
CA LEU A 71 -3.71 -0.67 8.73
C LEU A 71 -4.74 0.46 8.54
N SER A 72 -4.60 1.59 9.24
CA SER A 72 -5.47 2.74 9.01
C SER A 72 -5.19 3.36 7.64
N LYS A 73 -6.22 3.99 7.08
CA LYS A 73 -6.12 4.74 5.83
C LYS A 73 -4.92 5.65 5.76
N SER A 74 -4.79 6.50 6.78
CA SER A 74 -3.72 7.49 6.85
C SER A 74 -2.33 6.85 6.73
N VAL A 75 -2.13 5.66 7.31
CA VAL A 75 -0.82 4.99 7.31
C VAL A 75 -0.52 4.41 5.93
N TYR A 76 -1.45 3.65 5.31
CA TYR A 76 -1.15 3.11 3.98
C TYR A 76 -1.12 4.20 2.90
N GLU A 77 -1.86 5.30 3.04
CA GLU A 77 -1.73 6.47 2.15
C GLU A 77 -0.34 7.11 2.26
N GLU A 78 0.19 7.29 3.48
CA GLU A 78 1.55 7.78 3.69
C GLU A 78 2.59 6.81 3.09
N LEU A 79 2.40 5.50 3.26
CA LEU A 79 3.28 4.49 2.65
C LEU A 79 3.27 4.57 1.12
N ILE A 80 2.10 4.74 0.50
CA ILE A 80 1.98 4.91 -0.96
C ILE A 80 2.76 6.16 -1.41
N GLU A 81 2.65 7.28 -0.70
CA GLU A 81 3.37 8.50 -1.02
C GLU A 81 4.90 8.29 -0.93
N ILE A 82 5.37 7.66 0.16
CA ILE A 82 6.79 7.34 0.36
C ILE A 82 7.30 6.42 -0.75
N MET A 83 6.58 5.35 -1.06
CA MET A 83 6.94 4.39 -2.11
C MET A 83 6.94 5.05 -3.49
N GLY A 84 5.93 5.87 -3.80
CA GLY A 84 5.84 6.61 -5.05
C GLY A 84 6.98 7.61 -5.22
N LYS A 85 7.34 8.35 -4.15
CA LYS A 85 8.48 9.26 -4.15
C LYS A 85 9.79 8.51 -4.36
N HIS A 86 9.96 7.36 -3.70
CA HIS A 86 11.14 6.51 -3.88
C HIS A 86 11.26 6.03 -5.34
N GLY A 87 10.18 5.47 -5.90
CA GLY A 87 10.17 5.00 -7.29
C GLY A 87 10.46 6.11 -8.29
N LYS A 88 9.86 7.30 -8.12
CA LYS A 88 10.17 8.48 -8.95
C LYS A 88 11.65 8.87 -8.86
N ASN A 89 12.20 8.92 -7.64
CA ASN A 89 13.59 9.29 -7.44
C ASN A 89 14.55 8.28 -8.08
N GLU A 90 14.23 6.98 -8.03
CA GLU A 90 15.05 5.98 -8.72
C GLU A 90 15.05 6.19 -10.24
N VAL A 91 13.89 6.45 -10.85
CA VAL A 91 13.82 6.74 -12.30
C VAL A 91 14.64 7.98 -12.66
N VAL A 92 14.52 9.06 -11.88
CA VAL A 92 15.31 10.29 -12.07
C VAL A 92 16.80 10.03 -11.91
N ASN A 93 17.18 9.27 -10.88
CA ASN A 93 18.58 8.91 -10.64
C ASN A 93 19.15 8.05 -11.76
N GLN A 94 18.37 7.12 -12.33
CA GLN A 94 18.80 6.33 -13.48
C GLN A 94 19.06 7.21 -14.69
N ILE A 95 18.16 8.15 -15.01
CA ILE A 95 18.34 9.09 -16.11
C ILE A 95 19.61 9.93 -15.93
N ASN A 96 19.81 10.48 -14.73
CA ASN A 96 20.94 11.36 -14.43
C ASN A 96 22.28 10.60 -14.37
N ASN A 97 22.31 9.41 -13.76
CA ASN A 97 23.56 8.67 -13.52
C ASN A 97 24.01 7.81 -14.70
N LEU A 98 23.08 7.34 -15.54
CA LEU A 98 23.41 6.51 -16.72
C LEU A 98 23.70 7.35 -17.98
N ASP A 99 23.80 8.68 -17.84
CA ASP A 99 24.03 9.64 -18.93
C ASP A 99 23.12 9.34 -20.15
N ILE A 100 21.82 9.12 -19.89
CA ILE A 100 20.87 8.70 -20.91
C ILE A 100 20.70 9.82 -21.93
N LYS A 101 21.26 9.62 -23.13
CA LYS A 101 21.29 10.64 -24.19
C LYS A 101 19.94 10.88 -24.87
N TYR A 102 19.02 9.93 -24.79
CA TYR A 102 17.75 9.97 -25.50
C TYR A 102 16.62 9.50 -24.59
N TYR A 103 15.60 10.35 -24.42
CA TYR A 103 14.35 10.02 -23.75
C TYR A 103 13.21 10.78 -24.45
N SER A 104 11.99 10.25 -24.36
CA SER A 104 10.78 10.90 -24.85
C SER A 104 9.82 11.16 -23.69
N ILE A 105 9.24 12.36 -23.63
CA ILE A 105 8.18 12.69 -22.69
C ILE A 105 6.87 12.72 -23.47
N ILE A 106 5.92 11.87 -23.08
CA ILE A 106 4.56 11.87 -23.60
C ILE A 106 3.68 12.51 -22.53
N VAL A 107 2.96 13.56 -22.89
CA VAL A 107 2.03 14.26 -21.99
C VAL A 107 0.63 14.01 -22.51
N ASP A 108 -0.23 13.50 -21.66
CA ASP A 108 -1.66 13.33 -21.92
C ASP A 108 -2.45 14.36 -21.08
N TYR A 109 -3.48 14.96 -21.66
CA TYR A 109 -4.36 15.94 -21.01
C TYR A 109 -5.82 15.51 -21.25
N THR A 110 -6.65 15.63 -20.22
CA THR A 110 -8.10 15.39 -20.27
C THR A 110 -8.86 16.70 -20.12
#